data_AF-A0A9J7MI35-F1
#
_entry.id   AF-A0A9J7MI35-F1
#
_cell.length_a   1.000
_cell.length_b   1.000
_cell.length_c   1.000
_cell.angle_alpha   90.00
_cell.angle_beta   90.00
_cell.angle_gamma   90.00
#
_symmetry.space_group_name_H-M   'P 1'
#
loop_
_entity.id
_entity.type
_entity.pdbx_description
1 polymer ?
#
loop_
_entity_poly.entity_id
_entity_poly.type
_entity_poly.pdbx_seq_one_letter_code
_entity_poly.pdbx_strand_id
1 'polypeptide(L)'
;MLFSVASLCFVLSVLVRVCSGDEEPQEGMTDLGQFISFPDLSACSSGALLQAVMADLMRRMSKMEDTVKPYEALMTTLEDRVGSLEEQLAEERTIRARLEGRVNVTQADLKHVQNTTAQQVNLAGKLKSDLCRATPKLGRLFHQRHPTGHYKYDLEEAKLACAEKNATLASYHQLYEAWQDGLDVCACAWLLDGTARYPTQTARSGCGNKIDIVDCGSHTPNDAWCFRKMPSCD
;
A
#
# COMPACT_ATOMS: atom_id res chain seq x y z
N MET A 1 31.74 -38.85 -30.98
CA MET A 1 31.84 -40.12 -31.73
C MET A 1 33.07 -40.24 -32.64
N LEU A 2 33.81 -39.14 -32.92
CA LEU A 2 35.03 -39.15 -33.76
C LEU A 2 36.17 -40.07 -33.25
N PHE A 3 36.25 -40.34 -31.95
CA PHE A 3 37.25 -41.25 -31.38
C PHE A 3 37.09 -42.72 -31.81
N SER A 4 35.88 -43.15 -32.23
CA SER A 4 35.63 -44.54 -32.61
C SER A 4 36.09 -44.86 -34.04
N VAL A 5 35.98 -43.90 -34.96
CA VAL A 5 36.34 -44.08 -36.38
C VAL A 5 37.86 -44.14 -36.56
N ALA A 6 38.61 -43.28 -35.84
CA ALA A 6 40.07 -43.31 -35.85
C ALA A 6 40.63 -44.63 -35.27
N SER A 7 39.97 -45.17 -34.25
CA SER A 7 40.35 -46.44 -33.62
C SER A 7 40.06 -47.63 -34.55
N LEU A 8 38.92 -47.63 -35.27
CA LEU A 8 38.66 -48.64 -36.31
C LEU A 8 39.65 -48.55 -37.49
N CYS A 9 40.02 -47.35 -37.93
CA CYS A 9 41.03 -47.15 -38.98
C CYS A 9 42.42 -47.65 -38.54
N PHE A 10 42.78 -47.47 -37.27
CA PHE A 10 44.05 -47.98 -36.73
C PHE A 10 44.06 -49.51 -36.69
N VAL A 11 42.98 -50.14 -36.24
CA VAL A 11 42.81 -51.60 -36.23
C VAL A 11 42.86 -52.18 -37.65
N LEU A 12 42.23 -51.50 -38.62
CA LEU A 12 42.30 -51.86 -40.05
C LEU A 12 43.72 -51.73 -40.61
N SER A 13 44.46 -50.68 -40.26
CA SER A 13 45.83 -50.45 -40.70
C SER A 13 46.81 -51.53 -40.17
N VAL A 14 46.58 -51.97 -38.93
CA VAL A 14 47.33 -53.08 -38.30
C VAL A 14 47.01 -54.41 -39.00
N LEU A 15 45.74 -54.66 -39.35
CA LEU A 15 45.34 -55.89 -40.06
C LEU A 15 45.89 -55.97 -41.49
N VAL A 16 46.00 -54.83 -42.20
CA VAL A 16 46.66 -54.76 -43.52
C VAL A 16 48.16 -55.05 -43.41
N ARG A 17 48.83 -54.54 -42.37
CA ARG A 17 50.26 -54.80 -42.11
C ARG A 17 50.57 -56.27 -41.84
N VAL A 18 49.63 -57.03 -41.28
CA VAL A 18 49.78 -58.48 -41.04
C VAL A 18 49.66 -59.30 -42.33
N CYS A 19 49.08 -58.74 -43.39
CA CYS A 19 48.87 -59.44 -44.67
C CYS A 19 50.04 -59.29 -45.67
N SER A 20 50.86 -58.24 -45.55
CA SER A 20 52.07 -58.05 -46.37
C SER A 20 53.30 -58.43 -45.55
N GLY A 21 53.64 -59.72 -45.49
CA GLY A 21 54.89 -60.15 -44.87
C GLY A 21 56.09 -59.66 -45.67
N ASP A 22 56.93 -58.80 -45.06
CA ASP A 22 58.39 -58.75 -45.25
C ASP A 22 59.05 -57.81 -44.19
N GLU A 23 60.35 -58.06 -43.96
CA GLU A 23 61.26 -57.65 -42.87
C GLU A 23 61.36 -56.14 -42.49
N GLU A 24 61.94 -55.93 -41.29
CA GLU A 24 62.16 -54.67 -40.54
C GLU A 24 63.32 -53.78 -41.09
N PRO A 25 63.71 -52.65 -40.43
CA PRO A 25 63.23 -51.27 -40.57
C PRO A 25 64.25 -50.28 -41.19
N GLN A 26 63.82 -49.07 -41.60
CA GLN A 26 64.70 -47.88 -41.58
C GLN A 26 63.96 -46.60 -41.15
N GLU A 27 64.68 -45.79 -40.37
CA GLU A 27 64.30 -44.49 -39.80
C GLU A 27 63.88 -43.45 -40.85
N GLY A 28 62.92 -42.59 -40.50
CA GLY A 28 62.52 -41.47 -41.33
C GLY A 28 61.51 -40.54 -40.65
N MET A 29 62.02 -39.43 -40.16
CA MET A 29 61.33 -38.32 -39.50
C MET A 29 60.42 -37.54 -40.48
N THR A 30 59.35 -36.96 -39.92
CA THR A 30 58.62 -35.73 -40.33
C THR A 30 57.58 -35.69 -41.47
N ASP A 31 56.44 -35.10 -41.05
CA ASP A 31 55.65 -34.04 -41.66
C ASP A 31 54.39 -34.33 -42.50
N LEU A 32 53.42 -33.45 -42.24
CA LEU A 32 52.03 -33.43 -42.66
C LEU A 32 51.85 -33.35 -44.17
N GLY A 33 51.04 -34.26 -44.70
CA GLY A 33 50.19 -33.98 -45.85
C GLY A 33 50.44 -34.84 -47.09
N GLN A 34 49.86 -36.05 -47.13
CA GLN A 34 49.36 -36.56 -48.40
C GLN A 34 48.28 -37.64 -48.23
N PHE A 35 47.27 -37.56 -49.10
CA PHE A 35 46.10 -38.44 -49.24
C PHE A 35 46.45 -39.92 -49.03
N ILE A 36 45.80 -40.56 -48.05
CA ILE A 36 45.85 -42.02 -47.88
C ILE A 36 44.92 -42.64 -48.92
N SER A 37 45.49 -43.07 -50.05
CA SER A 37 44.82 -44.00 -50.96
C SER A 37 44.68 -45.35 -50.25
N PHE A 38 43.46 -45.90 -50.20
CA PHE A 38 43.22 -47.21 -49.60
C PHE A 38 43.92 -48.32 -50.42
N PRO A 39 44.70 -49.23 -49.80
CA PRO A 39 45.28 -50.36 -50.51
C PRO A 39 44.20 -51.41 -50.83
N ASP A 40 44.27 -51.97 -52.02
CA ASP A 40 43.33 -52.97 -52.53
C ASP A 40 43.63 -54.34 -51.92
N LEU A 41 42.68 -54.88 -51.16
CA LEU A 41 42.82 -56.10 -50.34
C LEU A 41 42.39 -57.39 -51.08
N SER A 42 42.40 -57.39 -52.41
CA SER A 42 41.84 -58.46 -53.24
C SER A 42 42.60 -59.80 -53.23
N ALA A 43 43.63 -59.97 -52.38
CA ALA A 43 44.53 -61.14 -52.40
C ALA A 43 44.26 -62.23 -51.32
N CYS A 44 43.21 -62.12 -50.50
CA CYS A 44 42.88 -63.13 -49.45
C CYS A 44 41.46 -63.69 -49.58
N SER A 45 41.28 -65.03 -49.57
CA SER A 45 39.95 -65.67 -49.67
C SER A 45 39.07 -65.45 -48.43
N SER A 46 39.67 -65.21 -47.26
CA SER A 46 39.01 -64.75 -46.02
C SER A 46 38.79 -63.23 -45.98
N GLY A 47 39.46 -62.45 -46.84
CA GLY A 47 39.37 -60.99 -46.91
C GLY A 47 38.07 -60.51 -47.55
N ALA A 48 37.54 -61.24 -48.55
CA ALA A 48 36.28 -60.90 -49.21
C ALA A 48 35.06 -60.99 -48.27
N LEU A 49 35.03 -62.00 -47.39
CA LEU A 49 33.97 -62.19 -46.39
C LEU A 49 34.03 -61.08 -45.33
N LEU A 50 35.24 -60.72 -44.89
CA LEU A 50 35.47 -59.62 -43.96
C LEU A 50 35.05 -58.26 -44.58
N GLN A 51 35.42 -58.00 -45.84
CA GLN A 51 34.97 -56.80 -46.57
C GLN A 51 33.45 -56.71 -46.68
N ALA A 52 32.76 -57.82 -46.97
CA ALA A 52 31.30 -57.83 -47.09
C ALA A 52 30.61 -57.53 -45.74
N VAL A 53 31.09 -58.11 -44.64
CA VAL A 53 30.58 -57.85 -43.28
C VAL A 53 30.84 -56.40 -42.87
N MET A 54 32.03 -55.87 -43.16
CA MET A 54 32.36 -54.46 -42.86
C MET A 54 31.51 -53.50 -43.69
N ALA A 55 31.26 -53.82 -44.96
CA ALA A 55 30.37 -53.03 -45.82
C ALA A 55 28.92 -53.02 -45.29
N ASP A 56 28.38 -54.15 -44.81
CA ASP A 56 27.05 -54.21 -44.19
C ASP A 56 27.00 -53.44 -42.86
N LEU A 57 28.05 -53.57 -42.03
CA LEU A 57 28.14 -52.86 -40.75
C LEU A 57 28.20 -51.34 -40.96
N MET A 58 29.02 -50.86 -41.90
CA MET A 58 29.12 -49.45 -42.28
C MET A 58 27.78 -48.91 -42.83
N ARG A 59 27.07 -49.72 -43.64
CA ARG A 59 25.75 -49.35 -44.17
C ARG A 59 24.70 -49.24 -43.05
N ARG A 60 24.72 -50.13 -42.05
CA ARG A 60 23.83 -50.05 -40.87
C ARG A 60 24.18 -48.88 -39.96
N MET A 61 25.47 -48.61 -39.74
CA MET A 61 25.93 -47.45 -38.99
C MET A 61 25.52 -46.13 -39.64
N SER A 62 25.70 -46.00 -40.96
CA SER A 62 25.24 -44.82 -41.71
C SER A 62 23.72 -44.63 -41.63
N LYS A 63 22.94 -45.71 -41.75
CA LYS A 63 21.47 -45.64 -41.58
C LYS A 63 21.08 -45.20 -40.16
N MET A 64 21.84 -45.62 -39.14
CA MET A 64 21.61 -45.22 -37.76
C MET A 64 21.96 -43.74 -37.52
N GLU A 65 23.06 -43.27 -38.12
CA GLU A 65 23.45 -41.86 -38.07
C GLU A 65 22.40 -40.96 -38.73
N ASP A 66 21.85 -41.38 -39.87
CA ASP A 66 20.75 -40.65 -40.52
C ASP A 66 19.46 -40.65 -39.68
N THR A 67 19.23 -41.66 -38.83
CA THR A 67 18.11 -41.63 -37.87
C THR A 67 18.37 -40.75 -36.65
N VAL A 68 19.62 -40.44 -36.33
CA VAL A 68 20.02 -39.63 -35.14
C VAL A 68 20.09 -38.13 -35.45
N LYS A 69 20.52 -37.75 -36.67
CA LYS A 69 20.61 -36.33 -37.11
C LYS A 69 19.36 -35.48 -36.81
N PRO A 70 18.11 -35.97 -37.00
CA PRO A 70 16.91 -35.19 -36.67
C PRO A 70 16.78 -34.90 -35.18
N TYR A 71 17.23 -35.81 -34.32
CA TYR A 71 17.20 -35.63 -32.87
C TYR A 71 18.27 -34.65 -32.40
N GLU A 72 19.46 -34.64 -33.00
CA GLU A 72 20.49 -33.63 -32.70
C GLU A 72 20.00 -32.22 -33.07
N ALA A 73 19.41 -32.04 -34.25
CA ALA A 73 18.84 -30.77 -34.69
C ALA A 73 17.64 -30.33 -33.82
N LEU A 74 16.83 -31.28 -33.36
CA LEU A 74 15.76 -31.00 -32.41
C LEU A 74 16.34 -30.57 -31.05
N MET A 75 17.44 -31.18 -30.62
CA MET A 75 18.04 -30.90 -29.33
C MET A 75 18.62 -29.49 -29.26
N THR A 76 19.33 -29.07 -30.30
CA THR A 76 19.85 -27.69 -30.42
C THR A 76 18.70 -26.67 -30.43
N THR A 77 17.62 -26.95 -31.14
CA THR A 77 16.42 -26.09 -31.16
C THR A 77 15.80 -25.97 -29.75
N LEU A 78 15.84 -27.05 -28.96
CA LEU A 78 15.33 -27.05 -27.60
C LEU A 78 16.21 -26.24 -26.66
N GLU A 79 17.54 -26.39 -26.78
CA GLU A 79 18.53 -25.61 -26.03
C GLU A 79 18.34 -24.10 -26.29
N ASP A 80 18.18 -23.70 -27.55
CA ASP A 80 17.92 -22.30 -27.93
C ASP A 80 16.63 -21.75 -27.28
N ARG A 81 15.56 -22.56 -27.30
CA ARG A 81 14.29 -22.18 -26.66
C ARG A 81 14.41 -22.09 -25.14
N VAL A 82 15.17 -22.97 -24.51
CA VAL A 82 15.45 -22.92 -23.07
C VAL A 82 16.24 -21.65 -22.74
N GLY A 83 17.28 -21.33 -23.51
CA GLY A 83 18.05 -20.10 -23.33
C GLY A 83 17.19 -18.83 -23.43
N SER A 84 16.30 -18.77 -24.44
CA SER A 84 15.36 -17.65 -24.58
C SER A 84 14.38 -17.53 -23.40
N LEU A 85 13.88 -18.66 -22.88
CA LEU A 85 13.00 -18.67 -21.71
C LEU A 85 13.74 -18.24 -20.43
N GLU A 86 15.00 -18.62 -20.28
CA GLU A 86 15.83 -18.23 -19.14
C GLU A 86 16.09 -16.71 -19.13
N GLU A 87 16.32 -16.10 -20.29
CA GLU A 87 16.46 -14.65 -20.43
C GLU A 87 15.16 -13.93 -20.06
N GLN A 88 14.02 -14.40 -20.56
CA GLN A 88 12.70 -13.86 -20.20
C GLN A 88 12.43 -13.95 -18.69
N LEU A 89 12.79 -15.08 -18.07
CA LEU A 89 12.62 -15.27 -16.63
C LEU A 89 13.54 -14.35 -15.81
N ALA A 90 14.76 -14.08 -16.28
CA ALA A 90 15.68 -13.14 -15.65
C ALA A 90 15.15 -11.70 -15.70
N GLU A 91 14.56 -11.30 -16.83
CA GLU A 91 13.91 -9.99 -16.97
C GLU A 91 12.70 -9.85 -16.04
N GLU A 92 11.81 -10.85 -16.02
CA GLU A 92 10.61 -10.83 -15.17
C GLU A 92 10.99 -10.74 -13.67
N ARG A 93 12.03 -11.47 -13.24
CA ARG A 93 12.57 -11.37 -11.87
C ARG A 93 13.05 -9.96 -11.54
N THR A 94 13.71 -9.29 -12.49
CA THR A 94 14.20 -7.92 -12.32
C THR A 94 13.04 -6.93 -12.21
N ILE A 95 12.02 -7.08 -13.07
CA ILE A 95 10.81 -6.26 -13.03
C ILE A 95 10.06 -6.46 -11.71
N ARG A 96 9.91 -7.72 -11.27
CA ARG A 96 9.27 -8.06 -9.99
C ARG A 96 9.99 -7.41 -8.82
N ALA A 97 11.31 -7.51 -8.75
CA ALA A 97 12.10 -6.89 -7.68
C ALA A 97 11.92 -5.36 -7.62
N ARG A 98 11.87 -4.70 -8.78
CA ARG A 98 11.58 -3.25 -8.86
C ARG A 98 10.17 -2.91 -8.38
N LEU A 99 9.17 -3.73 -8.75
CA LEU A 99 7.79 -3.55 -8.31
C LEU A 99 7.64 -3.76 -6.81
N GLU A 100 8.24 -4.81 -6.25
CA GLU A 100 8.25 -5.07 -4.81
C GLU A 100 8.89 -3.92 -4.04
N GLY A 101 10.00 -3.36 -4.55
CA GLY A 101 10.61 -2.16 -3.98
C GLY A 101 9.65 -0.97 -3.94
N ARG A 102 8.96 -0.69 -5.06
CA ARG A 102 7.96 0.40 -5.13
C ARG A 102 6.79 0.14 -4.18
N VAL A 103 6.28 -1.09 -4.13
CA VAL A 103 5.19 -1.47 -3.23
C VAL A 103 5.59 -1.26 -1.77
N ASN A 104 6.79 -1.68 -1.37
CA ASN A 104 7.29 -1.51 -0.01
C ASN A 104 7.40 -0.03 0.38
N VAL A 105 7.88 0.84 -0.52
CA VAL A 105 7.92 2.30 -0.31
C VAL A 105 6.51 2.86 -0.12
N THR A 106 5.59 2.54 -1.04
CA THR A 106 4.20 3.03 -0.92
C THR A 106 3.50 2.55 0.35
N GLN A 107 3.83 1.34 0.82
CA GLN A 107 3.29 0.81 2.07
C GLN A 107 3.84 1.55 3.29
N ALA A 108 5.11 1.94 3.28
CA ALA A 108 5.71 2.75 4.34
C ALA A 108 5.10 4.15 4.38
N ASP A 109 4.94 4.79 3.21
CA ASP A 109 4.30 6.10 3.10
C ASP A 109 2.84 6.06 3.58
N LEU A 110 2.09 5.02 3.21
CA LEU A 110 0.71 4.85 3.67
C LEU A 110 0.63 4.75 5.19
N LYS A 111 1.51 3.97 5.81
CA LYS A 111 1.58 3.87 7.29
C LYS A 111 1.89 5.23 7.92
N HIS A 112 2.79 6.01 7.33
CA HIS A 112 3.11 7.34 7.82
C HIS A 112 1.89 8.27 7.74
N VAL A 113 1.24 8.34 6.57
CA VAL A 113 0.03 9.15 6.35
C VAL A 113 -1.07 8.75 7.34
N GLN A 114 -1.34 7.46 7.51
CA GLN A 114 -2.35 6.98 8.46
C GLN A 114 -2.05 7.40 9.91
N ASN A 115 -0.80 7.30 10.35
CA ASN A 115 -0.40 7.71 11.69
C ASN A 115 -0.53 9.23 11.87
N THR A 116 -0.15 10.02 10.86
CA THR A 116 -0.32 11.48 10.87
C THR A 116 -1.80 11.86 10.93
N THR A 117 -2.67 11.19 10.16
CA THR A 117 -4.12 11.44 10.20
C THR A 117 -4.69 11.11 11.58
N ALA A 118 -4.31 9.97 12.18
CA ALA A 118 -4.72 9.61 13.53
C ALA A 118 -4.27 10.65 14.57
N GLN A 119 -3.03 11.12 14.47
CA GLN A 119 -2.49 12.16 15.35
C GLN A 119 -3.23 13.49 15.19
N GLN A 120 -3.60 13.88 13.97
CA GLN A 120 -4.38 15.10 13.70
C GLN A 120 -5.78 15.04 14.31
N VAL A 121 -6.50 13.93 14.15
CA VAL A 121 -7.85 13.75 14.74
C VAL A 121 -7.78 13.82 16.27
N ASN A 122 -6.76 13.19 16.87
CA ASN A 122 -6.55 13.24 18.31
C ASN A 122 -6.23 14.66 18.80
N LEU A 123 -5.39 15.39 18.07
CA LEU A 123 -5.06 16.78 18.41
C LEU A 123 -6.28 17.70 18.28
N ALA A 124 -7.08 17.54 17.23
CA ALA A 124 -8.31 18.29 17.04
C ALA A 124 -9.32 18.01 18.17
N GLY A 125 -9.47 16.74 18.57
CA GLY A 125 -10.30 16.35 19.70
C GLY A 125 -9.81 16.95 21.02
N LYS A 126 -8.49 16.97 21.25
CA LYS A 126 -7.89 17.59 22.43
C LYS A 126 -8.11 19.10 22.46
N LEU A 127 -7.84 19.79 21.36
CA LEU A 127 -8.06 21.23 21.24
C LEU A 127 -9.53 21.60 21.47
N LYS A 128 -10.46 20.82 20.93
CA LYS A 128 -11.90 20.96 21.15
C LYS A 128 -12.26 20.83 22.64
N SER A 129 -11.78 19.79 23.31
CA SER A 129 -11.98 19.57 24.75
C SER A 129 -11.40 20.71 25.59
N ASP A 130 -10.16 21.11 25.31
CA ASP A 130 -9.47 22.17 26.05
C ASP A 130 -10.19 23.51 25.87
N LEU A 131 -10.65 23.81 24.65
CA LEU A 131 -11.48 24.98 24.35
C LEU A 131 -12.79 24.96 25.16
N CYS A 132 -13.53 23.85 25.12
CA CYS A 132 -14.79 23.72 25.88
C CYS A 132 -14.58 23.81 27.40
N ARG A 133 -13.42 23.38 27.92
CA ARG A 133 -13.07 23.47 29.35
C ARG A 133 -12.59 24.86 29.76
N ALA A 134 -11.81 25.51 28.91
CA ALA A 134 -11.20 26.80 29.21
C ALA A 134 -12.19 27.96 29.12
N THR A 135 -13.39 27.75 28.56
CA THR A 135 -14.30 28.86 28.30
C THR A 135 -15.77 28.47 28.51
N PRO A 136 -16.31 28.67 29.74
CA PRO A 136 -17.75 28.64 30.00
C PRO A 136 -18.56 29.61 29.12
N LYS A 137 -17.88 30.59 28.50
CA LYS A 137 -18.42 31.58 27.56
C LYS A 137 -18.77 31.04 26.18
N LEU A 138 -18.50 29.77 25.87
CA LEU A 138 -18.74 29.17 24.56
C LEU A 138 -20.20 28.80 24.36
N GLY A 139 -21.09 29.73 24.65
CA GLY A 139 -22.51 29.61 24.40
C GLY A 139 -23.11 30.97 24.18
N ARG A 140 -24.41 30.98 23.91
CA ARG A 140 -25.18 32.18 23.66
C ARG A 140 -26.15 32.38 24.80
N LEU A 141 -25.97 33.45 25.57
CA LEU A 141 -26.99 33.97 26.45
C LEU A 141 -28.03 34.72 25.61
N PHE A 142 -29.31 34.49 25.87
CA PHE A 142 -30.40 35.24 25.24
C PHE A 142 -31.59 35.39 26.17
N HIS A 143 -32.35 36.45 25.93
CA HIS A 143 -33.58 36.75 26.63
C HIS A 143 -34.76 36.06 25.95
N GLN A 144 -35.60 35.36 26.71
CA GLN A 144 -36.78 34.64 26.21
C GLN A 144 -38.05 35.23 26.84
N ARG A 145 -38.98 35.65 25.98
CA ARG A 145 -40.28 36.22 26.36
C ARG A 145 -41.39 35.24 26.01
N HIS A 146 -42.47 35.27 26.79
CA HIS A 146 -43.66 34.49 26.45
C HIS A 146 -44.24 34.97 25.10
N PRO A 147 -44.77 34.07 24.25
CA PRO A 147 -45.37 34.45 22.97
C PRO A 147 -46.48 35.51 23.07
N THR A 148 -47.16 35.57 24.21
CA THR A 148 -48.28 36.49 24.47
C THR A 148 -47.88 37.75 25.24
N GLY A 149 -46.59 38.03 25.45
CA GLY A 149 -46.11 39.23 26.13
C GLY A 149 -45.01 39.00 27.17
N HIS A 150 -44.66 40.06 27.89
CA HIS A 150 -43.66 40.06 28.95
C HIS A 150 -44.20 39.55 30.28
N TYR A 151 -43.31 39.01 31.12
CA TYR A 151 -43.58 38.64 32.50
C TYR A 151 -44.75 37.67 32.58
N LYS A 152 -44.55 36.50 31.99
CA LYS A 152 -45.59 35.48 31.83
C LYS A 152 -45.12 34.05 32.03
N TYR A 153 -43.86 33.86 32.43
CA TYR A 153 -43.36 32.56 32.85
C TYR A 153 -43.30 32.48 34.37
N ASP A 154 -43.81 31.38 34.93
CA ASP A 154 -43.29 30.86 36.19
C ASP A 154 -41.90 30.22 35.99
N LEU A 155 -41.26 29.75 37.07
CA LEU A 155 -39.91 29.20 36.99
C LEU A 155 -39.85 27.90 36.16
N GLU A 156 -40.87 27.05 36.23
CA GLU A 156 -40.89 25.78 35.51
C GLU A 156 -41.22 26.00 34.02
N GLU A 157 -42.15 26.89 33.72
CA GLU A 157 -42.44 27.34 32.36
C GLU A 157 -41.21 27.99 31.71
N ALA A 158 -40.43 28.78 32.47
CA ALA A 158 -39.19 29.37 32.00
C ALA A 158 -38.13 28.30 31.66
N LYS A 159 -38.01 27.24 32.47
CA LYS A 159 -37.14 26.09 32.16
C LYS A 159 -37.56 25.41 30.86
N LEU A 160 -38.86 25.14 30.70
CA LEU A 160 -39.42 24.51 29.51
C LEU A 160 -39.21 25.37 28.27
N ALA A 161 -39.45 26.68 28.35
CA ALA A 161 -39.26 27.61 27.25
C ALA A 161 -37.80 27.71 26.78
N CYS A 162 -36.83 27.61 27.69
CA CYS A 162 -35.42 27.47 27.31
C CYS A 162 -35.15 26.11 26.66
N ALA A 163 -35.68 25.03 27.22
CA ALA A 163 -35.48 23.67 26.71
C ALA A 163 -36.00 23.49 25.27
N GLU A 164 -37.16 24.07 24.94
CA GLU A 164 -37.71 24.10 23.57
C GLU A 164 -36.76 24.73 22.54
N LYS A 165 -35.81 25.56 23.00
CA LYS A 165 -34.80 26.21 22.17
C LYS A 165 -33.42 25.56 22.24
N ASN A 166 -33.35 24.32 22.74
CA ASN A 166 -32.12 23.59 23.03
C ASN A 166 -31.19 24.41 23.94
N ALA A 167 -31.76 25.03 24.97
CA ALA A 167 -31.05 25.83 25.96
C ALA A 167 -31.48 25.43 27.38
N THR A 168 -30.68 25.82 28.38
CA THR A 168 -31.08 25.74 29.79
C THR A 168 -31.29 27.15 30.32
N LEU A 169 -31.92 27.30 31.49
CA LEU A 169 -31.83 28.57 32.21
C LEU A 169 -30.35 28.93 32.43
N ALA A 170 -30.04 30.20 32.26
CA ALA A 170 -28.70 30.72 32.44
C ALA A 170 -28.32 30.75 33.92
N SER A 171 -27.05 30.53 34.23
CA SER A 171 -26.52 30.80 35.55
C SER A 171 -26.30 32.30 35.75
N TYR A 172 -26.24 32.74 37.01
CA TYR A 172 -25.86 34.12 37.32
C TYR A 172 -24.50 34.49 36.70
N HIS A 173 -23.52 33.58 36.73
CA HIS A 173 -22.20 33.82 36.15
C HIS A 173 -22.28 34.13 34.64
N GLN A 174 -23.09 33.39 33.89
CA GLN A 174 -23.28 33.62 32.45
C GLN A 174 -23.96 34.97 32.19
N LEU A 175 -24.93 35.36 33.01
CA LEU A 175 -25.55 36.69 32.95
C LEU A 175 -24.52 37.79 33.28
N TYR A 176 -23.69 37.57 34.30
CA TYR A 176 -22.63 38.48 34.72
C TYR A 176 -21.58 38.72 33.64
N GLU A 177 -21.10 37.66 32.99
CA GLU A 177 -20.16 37.79 31.87
C GLU A 177 -20.79 38.57 30.71
N ALA A 178 -22.03 38.27 30.33
CA ALA A 178 -22.70 39.01 29.27
C ALA A 178 -22.93 40.49 29.62
N TRP A 179 -23.23 40.77 30.89
CA TRP A 179 -23.31 42.14 31.40
C TRP A 179 -21.95 42.85 31.32
N GLN A 180 -20.85 42.21 31.75
CA GLN A 180 -19.49 42.75 31.58
C GLN A 180 -19.18 43.07 30.10
N ASP A 181 -19.71 42.27 29.17
CA ASP A 181 -19.56 42.46 27.73
C ASP A 181 -20.54 43.49 27.13
N GLY A 182 -21.37 44.18 27.93
CA GLY A 182 -22.25 45.26 27.45
C GLY A 182 -23.75 44.97 27.45
N LEU A 183 -24.22 43.82 27.97
CA LEU A 183 -25.64 43.49 27.97
C LEU A 183 -26.46 44.45 28.85
N ASP A 184 -27.42 45.14 28.25
CA ASP A 184 -28.36 46.04 28.91
C ASP A 184 -29.80 45.73 28.53
N VAL A 185 -30.51 45.01 29.39
CA VAL A 185 -31.91 44.60 29.16
C VAL A 185 -32.70 44.83 30.44
N CYS A 186 -33.57 45.83 30.41
CA CYS A 186 -34.50 46.11 31.49
C CYS A 186 -35.72 45.19 31.41
N ALA A 187 -35.53 43.92 31.74
CA ALA A 187 -36.62 42.97 31.93
C ALA A 187 -36.23 41.90 32.95
N CYS A 188 -37.01 41.81 34.02
CA CYS A 188 -36.87 40.74 35.02
C CYS A 188 -37.05 39.37 34.37
N ALA A 189 -36.05 38.51 34.51
CA ALA A 189 -36.07 37.18 33.94
C ALA A 189 -35.44 36.14 34.87
N TRP A 190 -36.00 34.93 34.86
CA TRP A 190 -35.57 33.80 35.67
C TRP A 190 -34.16 33.32 35.30
N LEU A 191 -33.41 32.94 36.34
CA LEU A 191 -32.11 32.27 36.27
C LEU A 191 -32.21 30.85 36.84
N LEU A 192 -31.17 30.05 36.60
CA LEU A 192 -31.10 28.65 37.01
C LEU A 192 -31.20 28.45 38.53
N ASP A 193 -30.74 29.44 39.32
CA ASP A 193 -30.82 29.43 40.79
C ASP A 193 -32.21 29.78 41.33
N GLY A 194 -33.20 30.01 40.45
CA GLY A 194 -34.56 30.37 40.82
C GLY A 194 -34.73 31.84 41.20
N THR A 195 -33.71 32.67 40.99
CA THR A 195 -33.81 34.12 41.17
C THR A 195 -34.23 34.78 39.86
N ALA A 196 -34.83 35.97 39.95
CA ALA A 196 -35.14 36.79 38.78
C ALA A 196 -34.32 38.07 38.82
N ARG A 197 -33.61 38.38 37.72
CA ARG A 197 -32.69 39.53 37.65
C ARG A 197 -32.71 40.18 36.28
N TYR A 198 -32.28 41.45 36.19
CA TYR A 198 -32.10 42.15 34.93
C TYR A 198 -30.78 42.96 34.90
N PRO A 199 -29.97 42.84 33.83
CA PRO A 199 -28.70 43.55 33.69
C PRO A 199 -28.92 44.98 33.16
N THR A 200 -28.18 45.95 33.72
CA THR A 200 -28.25 47.35 33.32
C THR A 200 -26.86 47.93 33.08
N GLN A 201 -26.63 48.55 31.92
CA GLN A 201 -25.37 49.26 31.64
C GLN A 201 -25.51 50.78 31.69
N THR A 202 -26.72 51.27 31.95
CA THR A 202 -26.99 52.69 32.12
C THR A 202 -28.11 52.88 33.13
N ALA A 203 -27.90 53.79 34.08
CA ALA A 203 -28.93 54.20 35.03
C ALA A 203 -30.05 54.94 34.28
N ARG A 204 -31.30 54.48 34.39
CA ARG A 204 -32.45 55.08 33.71
C ARG A 204 -33.72 54.92 34.53
N SER A 205 -34.57 55.95 34.49
CA SER A 205 -35.88 55.91 35.16
C SER A 205 -36.68 54.68 34.73
N GLY A 206 -37.25 53.96 35.70
CA GLY A 206 -38.02 52.73 35.48
C GLY A 206 -37.19 51.44 35.37
N CYS A 207 -35.86 51.52 35.29
CA CYS A 207 -34.98 50.35 35.10
C CYS A 207 -33.72 50.42 35.98
N GLY A 208 -33.87 50.77 37.25
CA GLY A 208 -32.77 50.91 38.19
C GLY A 208 -31.99 52.23 38.05
N ASN A 209 -31.37 52.67 39.14
CA ASN A 209 -30.65 53.94 39.25
C ASN A 209 -29.12 53.78 39.25
N LYS A 210 -28.61 52.60 38.89
CA LYS A 210 -27.17 52.26 38.86
C LYS A 210 -26.89 51.25 37.75
N ILE A 211 -25.63 51.16 37.36
CA ILE A 211 -25.10 50.14 36.45
C ILE A 211 -24.84 48.87 37.28
N ASP A 212 -25.74 47.89 37.17
CA ASP A 212 -25.70 46.65 37.95
C ASP A 212 -26.56 45.55 37.33
N ILE A 213 -26.44 44.33 37.85
CA ILE A 213 -27.44 43.26 37.70
C ILE A 213 -28.41 43.37 38.86
N VAL A 214 -29.59 43.92 38.57
CA VAL A 214 -30.58 44.26 39.58
C VAL A 214 -31.47 43.05 39.87
N ASP A 215 -31.62 42.72 41.15
CA ASP A 215 -32.50 41.66 41.62
C ASP A 215 -33.96 42.10 41.62
N CYS A 216 -34.85 41.23 41.13
CA CYS A 216 -36.28 41.48 41.03
C CYS A 216 -37.05 41.06 42.29
N GLY A 217 -36.38 40.57 43.33
CA GLY A 217 -37.01 40.09 44.55
C GLY A 217 -37.99 38.95 44.30
N SER A 218 -39.10 38.96 45.03
CA SER A 218 -40.16 37.95 44.91
C SER A 218 -41.20 38.27 43.82
N HIS A 219 -40.90 39.21 42.92
CA HIS A 219 -41.80 39.55 41.83
C HIS A 219 -41.89 38.38 40.84
N THR A 220 -43.12 37.95 40.58
CA THR A 220 -43.47 36.94 39.59
C THR A 220 -44.79 37.36 38.96
N PRO A 221 -45.13 36.90 37.74
CA PRO A 221 -44.30 36.14 36.77
C PRO A 221 -43.15 36.96 36.15
N ASN A 222 -42.19 36.29 35.49
CA ASN A 222 -41.02 36.92 34.85
C ASN A 222 -40.81 36.44 33.40
N ASP A 223 -39.82 37.02 32.70
CA ASP A 223 -39.27 36.47 31.46
C ASP A 223 -38.22 35.38 31.79
N ALA A 224 -37.43 34.88 30.83
CA ALA A 224 -36.42 33.85 31.07
C ALA A 224 -35.06 34.19 30.47
N TRP A 225 -33.98 34.02 31.23
CA TRP A 225 -32.62 34.06 30.71
C TRP A 225 -32.21 32.66 30.31
N CYS A 226 -31.98 32.43 29.02
CA CYS A 226 -31.58 31.13 28.50
C CYS A 226 -30.11 31.17 28.06
N PHE A 227 -29.40 30.07 28.31
CA PHE A 227 -28.05 29.85 27.83
C PHE A 227 -28.01 28.59 26.97
N ARG A 228 -27.59 28.75 25.71
CA ARG A 228 -27.34 27.63 24.81
C ARG A 228 -25.84 27.43 24.66
N LYS A 229 -25.34 26.28 25.06
CA LYS A 229 -23.95 25.89 24.81
C LYS A 229 -23.68 25.81 23.30
N MET A 230 -22.43 25.98 22.91
CA MET A 230 -22.06 25.77 21.51
C MET A 230 -22.30 24.31 21.14
N PRO A 231 -22.85 24.02 19.94
CA PRO A 231 -23.06 22.65 19.46
C PRO A 231 -21.78 21.82 19.39
N SER A 232 -20.62 22.49 19.31
CA SER A 232 -19.31 21.84 19.34
C SER A 232 -18.90 21.42 20.76
N CYS A 233 -19.58 21.84 21.82
CA CYS A 233 -19.27 21.49 23.20
C CYS A 233 -20.37 20.66 23.88
N ASP A 234 -21.35 20.19 23.09
CA ASP A 234 -22.45 19.32 23.52
C ASP A 234 -22.11 17.83 23.36
#